data_AF-A0A9E5T6U9-F1
#
_entry.id   AF-A0A9E5T6U9-F1
#
_cell.length_a   1.000
_cell.length_b   1.000
_cell.length_c   1.000
_cell.angle_alpha   90.00
_cell.angle_beta   90.00
_cell.angle_gamma   90.00
#
_symmetry.space_group_name_H-M   'P 1'
#
loop_
_entity.id
_entity.type
_entity.pdbx_description
1 polymer ?
#
loop_
_entity_poly.entity_id
_entity_poly.type
_entity_poly.pdbx_seq_one_letter_code
_entity_poly.pdbx_strand_id
1 'polypeptide(L)'
;MKQLAISAALAALLTFALGPAHAVTFPLVPVEDAGNGDDPATGYGGVSYNYRISDTEVTNAMYTEFLNAIADDDPNGVWNANMDITRSGSAGSYTYTVVGGFEDHPINQASFFDAMRFVNWVENGQPTGAQDASTTEDGTYLISDGSSEVRSADATYFLPSEDEWYKAAYYDGAG
;
A
#
# COMPACT_ATOMS: atom_id res chain seq x y z
N MET A 1 19.31 -4.79 -63.29
CA MET A 1 18.81 -3.79 -62.32
C MET A 1 17.86 -4.51 -61.37
N LYS A 2 18.32 -4.89 -60.18
CA LYS A 2 17.50 -5.54 -59.15
C LYS A 2 16.92 -4.45 -58.25
N GLN A 3 15.61 -4.24 -58.28
CA GLN A 3 14.93 -3.36 -57.33
C GLN A 3 14.84 -4.06 -55.98
N LEU A 4 15.45 -3.47 -54.95
CA LEU A 4 15.22 -3.82 -53.55
C LEU A 4 13.95 -3.09 -53.10
N ALA A 5 12.91 -3.84 -52.72
CA ALA A 5 11.76 -3.31 -51.99
C ALA A 5 12.11 -3.34 -50.49
N ILE A 6 12.16 -2.16 -49.87
CA ILE A 6 12.30 -2.00 -48.42
C ILE A 6 10.88 -1.88 -47.87
N SER A 7 10.38 -2.93 -47.22
CA SER A 7 9.16 -2.86 -46.42
C SER A 7 9.46 -2.13 -45.11
N ALA A 8 8.88 -0.94 -44.92
CA ALA A 8 8.86 -0.25 -43.64
C ALA A 8 7.73 -0.84 -42.78
N ALA A 9 8.08 -1.50 -41.68
CA ALA A 9 7.11 -1.87 -40.65
C ALA A 9 6.79 -0.63 -39.81
N LEU A 10 5.52 -0.22 -39.81
CA LEU A 10 5.03 0.88 -39.00
C LEU A 10 4.79 0.37 -37.57
N ALA A 11 5.68 0.72 -36.63
CA ALA A 11 5.42 0.51 -35.21
C ALA A 11 4.38 1.54 -34.76
N ALA A 12 3.17 1.08 -34.42
CA ALA A 12 2.17 1.92 -33.77
C ALA A 12 2.61 2.16 -32.32
N LEU A 13 3.07 3.37 -32.02
CA LEU A 13 3.36 3.81 -30.66
C LEU A 13 2.01 4.10 -29.97
N LEU A 14 1.52 3.14 -29.17
CA LEU A 14 0.34 3.36 -28.34
C LEU A 14 0.77 4.22 -27.14
N THR A 15 0.47 5.51 -27.19
CA THR A 15 0.66 6.41 -26.04
C THR A 15 -0.42 6.09 -25.01
N PHE A 16 -0.09 5.33 -23.98
CA PHE A 16 -0.89 5.26 -22.77
C PHE A 16 -0.68 6.58 -22.01
N ALA A 17 -1.77 7.34 -21.82
CA ALA A 17 -1.74 8.46 -20.91
C ALA A 17 -1.68 7.89 -19.49
N LEU A 18 -0.49 7.89 -18.86
CA LEU A 18 -0.43 7.80 -17.40
C LEU A 18 -1.15 9.04 -16.85
N GLY A 19 -2.17 8.83 -16.04
CA GLY A 19 -2.74 9.90 -15.23
C GLY A 19 -1.66 10.53 -14.34
N PRO A 20 -1.84 11.78 -13.89
CA PRO A 20 -0.93 12.36 -12.91
C PRO A 20 -0.87 11.46 -11.67
N ALA A 21 0.33 10.99 -11.32
CA ALA A 21 0.56 10.28 -10.06
C ALA A 21 0.20 11.23 -8.90
N HIS A 22 -0.79 10.83 -8.11
CA HIS A 22 -1.17 11.57 -6.92
C HIS A 22 -0.53 10.90 -5.72
N ALA A 23 0.21 11.68 -4.91
CA ALA A 23 0.67 11.19 -3.62
C ALA A 23 -0.55 10.75 -2.80
N VAL A 24 -0.58 9.47 -2.43
CA VAL A 24 -1.53 8.90 -1.50
C VAL A 24 -1.45 9.66 -0.19
N THR A 25 -2.59 10.10 0.29
CA THR A 25 -2.74 10.74 1.60
C THR A 25 -3.94 10.11 2.30
N PHE A 26 -3.81 9.83 3.59
CA PHE A 26 -4.90 9.32 4.42
C PHE A 26 -5.20 10.33 5.53
N PRO A 27 -6.49 10.61 5.82
CA PRO A 27 -6.85 11.38 7.00
C PRO A 27 -6.44 10.60 8.25
N LEU A 28 -5.54 11.17 9.04
CA LEU A 28 -5.10 10.61 10.32
C LEU A 28 -5.77 11.35 11.48
N VAL A 29 -6.46 10.63 12.34
CA VAL A 29 -7.10 11.15 13.55
C VAL A 29 -6.26 10.85 14.79
N PRO A 30 -6.20 11.78 15.77
CA PRO A 30 -5.42 11.57 16.99
C PRO A 30 -6.05 10.50 17.90
N VAL A 31 -5.20 9.70 18.53
CA VAL A 31 -5.54 8.83 19.67
C VAL A 31 -4.67 9.26 20.85
N GLU A 32 -5.32 9.82 21.87
CA GLU A 32 -4.68 10.49 23.01
C GLU A 32 -4.64 9.58 24.27
N ASP A 33 -4.43 10.15 25.45
CA ASP A 33 -4.38 9.45 26.74
C ASP A 33 -3.28 8.37 26.82
N ALA A 34 -2.06 8.74 26.42
CA ALA A 34 -0.85 7.95 26.64
C ALA A 34 -0.73 7.44 28.09
N GLY A 35 -0.35 6.17 28.23
CA GLY A 35 -0.16 5.50 29.51
C GLY A 35 -1.44 4.95 30.14
N ASN A 36 -2.52 4.83 29.36
CA ASN A 36 -3.70 4.09 29.81
C ASN A 36 -3.35 2.61 30.05
N GLY A 37 -4.05 2.00 31.01
CA GLY A 37 -3.93 0.55 31.23
C GLY A 37 -4.71 -0.25 30.20
N ASP A 38 -4.41 -1.55 30.15
CA ASP A 38 -5.16 -2.53 29.37
C ASP A 38 -6.60 -2.64 29.87
N ASP A 39 -7.52 -2.94 28.95
CA ASP A 39 -8.88 -3.36 29.29
C ASP A 39 -8.81 -4.67 30.10
N PRO A 40 -9.33 -4.72 31.34
CA PRO A 40 -9.28 -5.92 32.17
C PRO A 40 -9.99 -7.15 31.59
N ALA A 41 -10.91 -6.99 30.63
CA ALA A 41 -11.66 -8.07 30.03
C ALA A 41 -10.90 -8.76 28.88
N THR A 42 -10.11 -8.00 28.13
CA THR A 42 -9.42 -8.48 26.91
C THR A 42 -7.91 -8.55 27.08
N GLY A 43 -7.35 -7.74 27.98
CA GLY A 43 -5.90 -7.57 28.14
C GLY A 43 -5.26 -6.70 27.06
N TYR A 44 -6.06 -5.95 26.29
CA TYR A 44 -5.58 -5.08 25.23
C TYR A 44 -5.85 -3.61 25.49
N GLY A 45 -5.13 -2.75 24.77
CA GLY A 45 -5.43 -1.33 24.65
C GLY A 45 -4.50 -0.41 25.41
N GLY A 46 -3.60 -0.93 26.25
CA GLY A 46 -2.60 -0.11 26.94
C GLY A 46 -1.53 0.40 25.98
N VAL A 47 -1.49 1.72 25.77
CA VAL A 47 -0.51 2.34 24.87
C VAL A 47 0.18 3.51 25.58
N SER A 48 1.51 3.50 25.64
CA SER A 48 2.31 4.45 26.42
C SER A 48 2.58 5.80 25.74
N TYR A 49 2.06 6.02 24.53
CA TYR A 49 2.24 7.22 23.74
C TYR A 49 0.96 7.61 22.99
N ASN A 50 0.85 8.89 22.63
CA ASN A 50 -0.18 9.37 21.73
C ASN A 50 0.27 9.07 20.30
N TYR A 51 -0.68 8.71 19.44
CA TYR A 51 -0.41 8.40 18.04
C TYR A 51 -1.58 8.88 17.18
N ARG A 52 -1.52 8.59 15.88
CA ARG A 52 -2.61 8.84 14.96
C ARG A 52 -2.90 7.56 14.19
N ILE A 53 -4.17 7.35 13.87
CA ILE A 53 -4.61 6.22 13.07
C ILE A 53 -5.45 6.72 11.90
N SER A 54 -5.51 5.97 10.80
CA SER A 54 -6.34 6.34 9.66
C SER A 54 -7.82 6.31 10.06
N ASP A 55 -8.56 7.36 9.67
CA ASP A 55 -10.01 7.47 9.93
C ASP A 55 -10.82 6.44 9.14
N THR A 56 -10.27 6.00 8.00
CA THR A 56 -10.84 4.98 7.12
C THR A 56 -9.79 3.94 6.78
N GLU A 57 -10.22 2.82 6.22
CA GLU A 57 -9.32 1.85 5.60
C GLU A 57 -8.62 2.43 4.35
N VAL A 58 -7.56 1.77 3.91
CA VAL A 58 -6.91 2.04 2.62
C VAL A 58 -7.88 1.71 1.49
N THR A 59 -8.09 2.67 0.57
CA THR A 59 -9.07 2.51 -0.51
C THR A 59 -8.48 1.88 -1.78
N ASN A 60 -9.33 1.36 -2.67
CA ASN A 60 -8.89 0.86 -3.98
C ASN A 60 -8.17 1.91 -4.81
N ALA A 61 -8.57 3.19 -4.72
CA ALA A 61 -7.85 4.27 -5.40
C ALA A 61 -6.41 4.41 -4.88
N MET A 62 -6.22 4.42 -3.56
CA MET A 62 -4.88 4.53 -2.96
C MET A 62 -3.99 3.34 -3.32
N TYR A 63 -4.53 2.13 -3.28
CA TYR A 63 -3.77 0.94 -3.63
C TYR A 63 -3.51 0.82 -5.14
N THR A 64 -4.38 1.41 -5.98
CA THR A 64 -4.13 1.50 -7.42
C THR A 64 -2.94 2.41 -7.75
N GLU A 65 -2.76 3.52 -7.02
CA GLU A 65 -1.55 4.36 -7.13
C GLU A 65 -0.29 3.56 -6.74
N PHE A 66 -0.36 2.82 -5.63
CA PHE A 66 0.71 1.90 -5.22
C PHE A 66 1.05 0.90 -6.33
N LEU A 67 0.07 0.16 -6.84
CA LEU A 67 0.29 -0.83 -7.90
C LEU A 67 0.89 -0.22 -9.18
N ASN A 68 0.41 0.95 -9.61
CA ASN A 68 0.96 1.64 -10.77
C ASN A 68 2.39 2.18 -10.54
N ALA A 69 2.81 2.36 -9.29
CA ALA A 69 4.16 2.79 -8.95
C ALA A 69 5.19 1.64 -8.91
N ILE A 70 4.79 0.43 -8.51
CA ILE A 70 5.75 -0.65 -8.21
C ILE A 70 5.49 -2.00 -8.88
N ALA A 71 4.35 -2.20 -9.55
CA ALA A 71 3.90 -3.51 -10.00
C ALA A 71 3.84 -3.65 -11.53
N ASP A 72 4.79 -3.07 -12.27
CA ASP A 72 4.87 -3.24 -13.73
C ASP A 72 5.19 -4.68 -14.14
N ASP A 73 5.98 -5.41 -13.33
CA ASP A 73 6.27 -6.86 -13.43
C ASP A 73 5.61 -7.69 -12.31
N ASP A 74 5.35 -7.08 -11.16
CA ASP A 74 4.71 -7.67 -9.97
C ASP A 74 5.31 -9.00 -9.44
N PRO A 75 6.63 -9.06 -9.15
CA PRO A 75 7.30 -10.28 -8.71
C PRO A 75 6.81 -10.81 -7.36
N ASN A 76 6.34 -9.94 -6.46
CA ASN A 76 5.78 -10.35 -5.17
C ASN A 76 4.26 -10.61 -5.20
N GLY A 77 3.61 -10.40 -6.35
CA GLY A 77 2.18 -10.70 -6.52
C GLY A 77 1.27 -9.85 -5.64
N VAL A 78 1.58 -8.56 -5.48
CA VAL A 78 0.80 -7.64 -4.64
C VAL A 78 -0.57 -7.33 -5.25
N TRP A 79 -0.79 -7.61 -6.53
CA TRP A 79 -2.13 -7.56 -7.14
C TRP A 79 -2.81 -8.93 -7.15
N ASN A 80 -4.08 -8.97 -6.74
CA ASN A 80 -4.94 -10.13 -6.82
C ASN A 80 -6.08 -9.92 -7.84
N ALA A 81 -6.36 -10.92 -8.67
CA ALA A 81 -7.42 -10.84 -9.69
C ALA A 81 -8.85 -10.70 -9.13
N ASN A 82 -9.04 -10.93 -7.83
CA ASN A 82 -10.33 -10.75 -7.14
C ASN A 82 -10.44 -9.39 -6.43
N MET A 83 -9.45 -8.51 -6.55
CA MET A 83 -9.57 -7.11 -6.10
C MET A 83 -10.56 -6.37 -6.98
N ASP A 84 -11.11 -5.27 -6.45
CA ASP A 84 -11.87 -4.28 -7.23
C ASP A 84 -10.92 -3.35 -8.02
N ILE A 85 -9.81 -3.91 -8.52
CA ILE A 85 -8.78 -3.24 -9.32
C ILE A 85 -8.45 -4.15 -10.51
N THR A 86 -8.61 -3.63 -11.71
CA THR A 86 -8.32 -4.33 -12.96
C THR A 86 -6.86 -4.13 -13.38
N ARG A 87 -6.20 -5.21 -13.84
CA ARG A 87 -4.86 -5.16 -14.44
C ARG A 87 -4.94 -5.34 -15.95
N SER A 88 -4.21 -4.51 -16.69
CA SER A 88 -4.06 -4.58 -18.15
C SER A 88 -2.58 -4.60 -18.55
N GLY A 89 -2.28 -5.06 -19.76
CA GLY A 89 -0.91 -5.11 -20.29
C GLY A 89 -0.22 -6.46 -20.05
N SER A 90 1.10 -6.44 -20.00
CA SER A 90 1.97 -7.60 -19.81
C SER A 90 3.07 -7.31 -18.80
N ALA A 91 3.70 -8.35 -18.27
CA ALA A 91 4.90 -8.28 -17.43
C ALA A 91 5.92 -7.22 -17.94
N GLY A 92 6.38 -6.36 -17.04
CA GLY A 92 7.20 -5.17 -17.31
C GLY A 92 6.45 -3.95 -17.85
N SER A 93 5.11 -4.00 -17.90
CA SER A 93 4.26 -2.94 -18.47
C SER A 93 2.80 -3.00 -17.97
N TYR A 94 2.55 -3.64 -16.82
CA TYR A 94 1.21 -3.68 -16.28
C TYR A 94 0.71 -2.29 -15.91
N THR A 95 -0.60 -2.11 -16.07
CA THR A 95 -1.33 -0.90 -15.65
C THR A 95 -2.55 -1.32 -14.85
N TYR A 96 -2.89 -0.52 -13.85
CA TYR A 96 -3.94 -0.83 -12.89
C TYR A 96 -5.00 0.27 -12.90
N THR A 97 -6.27 -0.13 -12.85
CA THR A 97 -7.40 0.80 -12.84
C THR A 97 -8.49 0.24 -11.95
N VAL A 98 -9.00 1.08 -11.03
CA VAL A 98 -10.10 0.71 -10.14
C VAL A 98 -11.34 0.32 -10.95
N VAL A 99 -12.09 -0.68 -10.48
CA VAL A 99 -13.43 -0.98 -10.99
C VAL A 99 -14.34 0.20 -10.67
N GLY A 100 -14.96 0.79 -11.71
CA GLY A 100 -15.73 2.03 -11.54
C GLY A 100 -16.80 1.93 -10.46
N GLY A 101 -16.80 2.89 -9.52
CA GLY A 101 -17.70 2.94 -8.37
C GLY A 101 -17.13 2.33 -7.07
N PHE A 102 -15.91 1.79 -7.10
CA PHE A 102 -15.23 1.20 -5.93
C PHE A 102 -14.01 2.00 -5.47
N GLU A 103 -13.79 3.20 -6.00
CA GLU A 103 -12.62 4.05 -5.73
C GLU A 103 -12.41 4.33 -4.24
N ASP A 104 -13.48 4.66 -3.53
CA ASP A 104 -13.47 4.97 -2.09
C ASP A 104 -13.80 3.75 -1.21
N HIS A 105 -13.98 2.57 -1.82
CA HIS A 105 -14.20 1.34 -1.06
C HIS A 105 -12.86 0.83 -0.49
N PRO A 106 -12.87 0.17 0.67
CA PRO A 106 -11.69 -0.46 1.22
C PRO A 106 -11.11 -1.49 0.25
N ILE A 107 -9.79 -1.57 0.18
CA ILE A 107 -9.16 -2.70 -0.51
C ILE A 107 -9.54 -4.01 0.15
N ASN A 108 -9.62 -5.04 -0.68
CA ASN A 108 -9.79 -6.43 -0.25
C ASN A 108 -8.70 -7.29 -0.89
N GLN A 109 -8.61 -8.55 -0.49
CA GLN A 109 -7.71 -9.54 -1.10
C GLN A 109 -6.20 -9.21 -1.01
N ALA A 110 -5.82 -8.30 -0.11
CA ALA A 110 -4.43 -8.06 0.27
C ALA A 110 -4.01 -9.02 1.40
N SER A 111 -2.80 -9.57 1.28
CA SER A 111 -2.16 -10.29 2.37
C SER A 111 -1.54 -9.34 3.40
N PHE A 112 -1.12 -9.88 4.53
CA PHE A 112 -0.40 -9.10 5.53
C PHE A 112 0.92 -8.52 5.00
N PHE A 113 1.63 -9.26 4.15
CA PHE A 113 2.84 -8.77 3.48
C PHE A 113 2.55 -7.66 2.47
N ASP A 114 1.41 -7.73 1.78
CA ASP A 114 1.01 -6.66 0.86
C ASP A 114 0.73 -5.36 1.62
N ALA A 115 0.13 -5.47 2.81
CA ALA A 115 -0.07 -4.34 3.70
C ALA A 115 1.29 -3.76 4.20
N MET A 116 2.24 -4.62 4.59
CA MET A 116 3.60 -4.17 4.97
C MET A 116 4.31 -3.45 3.83
N ARG A 117 4.25 -3.99 2.61
CA ARG A 117 4.84 -3.35 1.41
C ARG A 117 4.21 -2.00 1.10
N PHE A 118 2.90 -1.90 1.23
CA PHE A 118 2.20 -0.62 1.06
C PHE A 118 2.68 0.40 2.10
N VAL A 119 2.81 0.01 3.37
CA VAL A 119 3.34 0.90 4.42
C VAL A 119 4.78 1.30 4.13
N ASN A 120 5.66 0.37 3.74
CA ASN A 120 7.03 0.67 3.37
C ASN A 120 7.10 1.68 2.22
N TRP A 121 6.27 1.49 1.20
CA TRP A 121 6.19 2.42 0.07
C TRP A 121 5.77 3.82 0.51
N VAL A 122 4.82 3.94 1.43
CA VAL A 122 4.42 5.22 2.01
C VAL A 122 5.55 5.85 2.83
N GLU A 123 6.21 5.08 3.69
CA GLU A 123 7.35 5.51 4.51
C GLU A 123 8.51 6.01 3.64
N ASN A 124 8.77 5.35 2.51
CA ASN A 124 9.80 5.69 1.54
C ASN A 124 9.44 6.91 0.67
N GLY A 125 8.30 7.55 0.89
CA GLY A 125 7.87 8.72 0.12
C GLY A 125 7.27 8.39 -1.24
N GLN A 126 6.70 7.20 -1.39
CA GLN A 126 5.93 6.75 -2.54
C GLN A 126 6.70 6.71 -3.88
N PRO A 127 7.93 6.14 -3.91
CA PRO A 127 8.74 6.09 -5.13
C PRO A 127 8.12 5.17 -6.20
N THR A 128 8.43 5.46 -7.46
CA THR A 128 8.18 4.53 -8.58
C THR A 128 9.44 3.71 -8.82
N GLY A 129 9.32 2.38 -8.94
CA GLY A 129 10.47 1.51 -9.17
C GLY A 129 10.16 0.05 -8.95
N ALA A 130 11.20 -0.78 -9.08
CA ALA A 130 11.10 -2.21 -8.82
C ALA A 130 10.73 -2.48 -7.35
N GLN A 131 10.15 -3.65 -7.08
CA GLN A 131 9.85 -4.10 -5.72
C GLN A 131 11.14 -4.53 -5.01
N ASP A 132 11.84 -3.57 -4.41
CA ASP A 132 13.11 -3.75 -3.72
C ASP A 132 13.18 -2.91 -2.44
N ALA A 133 14.34 -2.87 -1.80
CA ALA A 133 14.56 -2.15 -0.54
C ALA A 133 14.32 -0.62 -0.65
N SER A 134 14.42 -0.04 -1.85
CA SER A 134 14.16 1.39 -2.03
C SER A 134 12.68 1.73 -2.18
N THR A 135 11.81 0.72 -2.37
CA THR A 135 10.38 0.91 -2.57
C THR A 135 9.54 0.19 -1.52
N THR A 136 9.67 -1.12 -1.38
CA THR A 136 8.66 -1.99 -0.73
C THR A 136 9.25 -3.01 0.24
N GLU A 137 10.49 -3.44 0.07
CA GLU A 137 11.08 -4.51 0.89
C GLU A 137 11.85 -3.97 2.12
N ASP A 138 12.02 -2.65 2.25
CA ASP A 138 12.63 -1.99 3.42
C ASP A 138 11.96 -0.62 3.66
N GLY A 139 12.04 -0.11 4.89
CA GLY A 139 11.34 1.10 5.34
C GLY A 139 10.87 0.94 6.80
N THR A 140 9.55 0.88 7.00
CA THR A 140 8.95 0.55 8.30
C THR A 140 9.25 -0.89 8.71
N TYR A 141 9.23 -1.81 7.75
CA TYR A 141 9.46 -3.24 7.93
C TYR A 141 10.54 -3.70 6.95
N LEU A 142 11.58 -4.36 7.46
CA LEU A 142 12.49 -5.10 6.58
C LEU A 142 11.87 -6.46 6.26
N ILE A 143 11.35 -6.61 5.04
CA ILE A 143 10.73 -7.85 4.56
C ILE A 143 11.83 -8.74 3.99
N SER A 144 12.18 -9.81 4.70
CA SER A 144 13.33 -10.66 4.34
C SER A 144 13.06 -12.15 4.44
N ASP A 145 12.63 -12.63 5.61
CA ASP A 145 12.42 -14.06 5.86
C ASP A 145 10.95 -14.49 5.83
N GLY A 146 10.02 -13.53 5.82
CA GLY A 146 8.59 -13.79 5.78
C GLY A 146 8.02 -14.30 7.10
N SER A 147 8.70 -14.07 8.23
CA SER A 147 8.30 -14.65 9.52
C SER A 147 8.61 -13.81 10.76
N SER A 148 9.49 -12.81 10.66
CA SER A 148 9.96 -12.04 11.82
C SER A 148 10.06 -10.54 11.57
N GLU A 149 9.16 -9.99 10.75
CA GLU A 149 9.13 -8.57 10.40
C GLU A 149 8.75 -7.70 11.60
N VAL A 150 9.70 -6.91 12.09
CA VAL A 150 9.52 -6.00 13.22
C VAL A 150 9.39 -4.58 12.70
N ARG A 151 8.41 -3.83 13.25
CA ARG A 151 8.28 -2.39 13.01
C ARG A 151 9.55 -1.67 13.48
N SER A 152 10.15 -0.87 12.60
CA SER A 152 11.25 0.03 12.96
C SER A 152 10.82 1.02 14.05
N ALA A 153 11.70 1.27 15.02
CA ALA A 153 11.43 2.21 16.11
C ALA A 153 11.31 3.67 15.63
N ASP A 154 11.89 3.99 14.48
CA ASP A 154 11.88 5.33 13.88
C ASP A 154 10.78 5.50 12.81
N ALA A 155 9.91 4.49 12.62
CA ALA A 155 8.88 4.52 11.59
C ALA A 155 7.83 5.61 11.83
N THR A 156 7.44 6.31 10.77
CA THR A 156 6.38 7.33 10.82
C THR A 156 5.02 6.75 10.45
N TYR A 157 4.99 5.81 9.50
CA TYR A 157 3.79 5.07 9.08
C TYR A 157 3.93 3.59 9.41
N PHE A 158 2.85 2.98 9.90
CA PHE A 158 2.87 1.57 10.31
C PHE A 158 1.47 0.95 10.39
N LEU A 159 1.41 -0.38 10.29
CA LEU A 159 0.20 -1.13 10.64
C LEU A 159 0.04 -1.14 12.16
N PRO A 160 -1.12 -0.80 12.73
CA PRO A 160 -1.30 -0.74 14.17
C PRO A 160 -1.07 -2.12 14.83
N SER A 161 -0.55 -2.13 16.06
CA SER A 161 -0.60 -3.31 16.92
C SER A 161 -2.03 -3.60 17.37
N GLU A 162 -2.27 -4.77 17.96
CA GLU A 162 -3.58 -5.08 18.56
C GLU A 162 -3.96 -4.06 19.64
N ASP A 163 -3.01 -3.65 20.49
CA ASP A 163 -3.25 -2.63 21.52
C ASP A 163 -3.58 -1.25 20.94
N GLU A 164 -2.85 -0.83 19.90
CA GLU A 164 -3.14 0.42 19.20
C GLU A 164 -4.53 0.36 18.55
N TRP A 165 -4.82 -0.70 17.78
CA TRP A 165 -6.12 -0.84 17.13
C TRP A 165 -7.28 -0.93 18.13
N TYR A 166 -7.12 -1.72 19.21
CA TYR A 166 -8.11 -1.87 20.25
C TYR A 166 -8.42 -0.54 20.95
N LYS A 167 -7.37 0.20 21.33
CA LYS A 167 -7.53 1.51 21.94
C LYS A 167 -8.29 2.47 21.02
N ALA A 168 -7.90 2.55 19.75
CA ALA A 168 -8.59 3.40 18.79
C ALA A 168 -10.07 3.04 18.61
N ALA A 169 -10.40 1.74 18.66
CA ALA A 169 -11.75 1.25 18.41
C ALA A 169 -12.69 1.37 19.63
N TYR A 170 -12.19 1.17 20.84
CA TYR A 170 -13.03 0.97 22.03
C TYR A 170 -12.79 1.94 23.18
N TYR A 171 -11.65 2.62 23.22
CA TYR A 171 -11.33 3.49 24.36
C TYR A 171 -12.11 4.80 24.30
N ASP A 172 -12.89 5.10 25.34
CA ASP A 172 -13.76 6.27 25.42
C ASP A 172 -13.25 7.36 26.40
N GLY A 173 -12.04 7.20 26.95
CA GLY A 173 -11.45 8.17 27.87
C GLY A 173 -12.11 8.24 29.26
N ALA A 174 -13.11 7.42 29.54
CA ALA A 174 -13.92 7.49 30.75
C ALA A 174 -13.70 6.26 31.65
N GLY A 175 -12.60 6.29 32.41
CA GLY A 175 -12.42 5.50 33.64
C GLY A 175 -12.49 6.40 34.87
#